data_AF-A0A1X0XWU4-F1
#
_entry.id   AF-A0A1X0XWU4-F1
#
_cell.length_a   1.000
_cell.length_b   1.000
_cell.length_c   1.000
_cell.angle_alpha   90.00
_cell.angle_beta   90.00
_cell.angle_gamma   90.00
#
_symmetry.space_group_name_H-M   'P 1'
#
loop_
_entity.id
_entity.type
_entity.pdbx_description
1 polymer ?
#
loop_
_entity_poly.entity_id
_entity_poly.type
_entity_poly.pdbx_seq_one_letter_code
_entity_poly.pdbx_strand_id
1 'polypeptide(L)'
;MMTEPTKAFNRKFMGYEPAAVDAHIEMLTAKQKLLVDDVESLRARLQNSADEVAALRKEVALLTDTSPTPHAMQQRMAKMLRSTVDEISEMQAEARAEAEAMIAAAEAEIEAERRQHEQTLADMASRHKAMETEYREAKEALEAELAGMHDDARRAREQLLAEAKEQLDREREEARRAIAAAREQRVKVLEQLLAVHRDLDAVPAALEAAYREQQEPLQDGAAAAADEKVSAG
;
A
#
# COMPACT_ATOMS: atom_id res chain seq x y z
N MET A 1 19.50 -21.54 -83.76
CA MET A 1 18.35 -22.34 -84.22
C MET A 1 18.52 -23.73 -83.66
N MET A 2 17.68 -24.13 -82.70
CA MET A 2 17.69 -25.49 -82.15
C MET A 2 16.95 -26.39 -83.14
N THR A 3 17.68 -27.16 -83.94
CA THR A 3 17.08 -28.15 -84.84
C THR A 3 16.59 -29.32 -84.00
N GLU A 4 15.30 -29.63 -84.06
CA GLU A 4 14.76 -30.78 -83.32
C GLU A 4 15.39 -32.09 -83.78
N PRO A 5 15.66 -33.03 -82.85
CA PRO A 5 16.22 -34.33 -83.18
C PRO A 5 15.25 -35.13 -84.05
N THR A 6 15.78 -35.78 -85.08
CA THR A 6 15.00 -36.56 -86.06
C THR A 6 14.37 -37.77 -85.37
N LYS A 7 13.04 -37.85 -85.32
CA LYS A 7 12.31 -38.95 -84.66
C LYS A 7 12.36 -40.21 -85.54
N ALA A 8 12.85 -41.33 -84.98
CA ALA A 8 12.87 -42.62 -85.65
C ALA A 8 11.61 -43.43 -85.30
N PHE A 9 10.91 -43.97 -86.32
CA PHE A 9 9.71 -44.79 -86.16
C PHE A 9 10.04 -46.29 -86.25
N ASN A 10 9.35 -47.11 -85.45
CA ASN A 10 9.49 -48.57 -85.51
C ASN A 10 8.91 -49.12 -86.82
N ARG A 11 9.64 -50.05 -87.46
CA ARG A 11 9.22 -50.72 -88.71
C ARG A 11 8.48 -52.03 -88.41
N LYS A 12 7.35 -52.26 -89.07
CA LYS A 12 6.64 -53.56 -89.15
C LYS A 12 6.76 -54.10 -90.58
N PHE A 13 6.39 -55.36 -90.81
CA PHE A 13 6.46 -55.98 -92.14
C PHE A 13 5.69 -55.11 -93.16
N MET A 14 6.39 -54.63 -94.19
CA MET A 14 5.93 -53.70 -95.24
C MET A 14 5.75 -52.21 -94.87
N GLY A 15 6.28 -51.68 -93.75
CA GLY A 15 6.28 -50.23 -93.54
C GLY A 15 6.61 -49.74 -92.12
N TYR A 16 6.42 -48.44 -91.88
CA TYR A 16 6.38 -47.89 -90.52
C TYR A 16 5.01 -48.17 -89.90
N GLU A 17 4.96 -48.23 -88.57
CA GLU A 17 3.68 -48.33 -87.86
C GLU A 17 2.81 -47.08 -88.13
N PRO A 18 1.66 -47.22 -88.83
CA PRO A 18 0.89 -46.07 -89.29
C PRO A 18 0.38 -45.22 -88.12
N ALA A 19 -0.11 -45.84 -87.05
CA ALA A 19 -0.58 -45.14 -85.85
C ALA A 19 0.49 -44.25 -85.19
N ALA A 20 1.77 -44.68 -85.21
CA ALA A 20 2.87 -43.91 -84.63
C ALA A 20 3.27 -42.71 -85.52
N VAL A 21 3.18 -42.88 -86.84
CA VAL A 21 3.46 -41.83 -87.83
C VAL A 21 2.33 -40.80 -87.84
N ASP A 22 1.07 -41.23 -87.87
CA ASP A 22 -0.10 -40.36 -87.87
C ASP A 22 -0.13 -39.49 -86.59
N ALA A 23 0.10 -40.09 -85.42
CA ALA A 23 0.22 -39.34 -84.16
C ALA A 23 1.35 -38.30 -84.17
N HIS A 24 2.45 -38.56 -84.90
CA HIS A 24 3.53 -37.58 -85.04
C HIS A 24 3.19 -36.47 -86.03
N ILE A 25 2.50 -36.78 -87.13
CA ILE A 25 2.01 -35.79 -88.09
C ILE A 25 0.98 -34.87 -87.42
N GLU A 26 0.06 -35.42 -86.63
CA GLU A 26 -0.88 -34.64 -85.82
C GLU A 26 -0.17 -33.72 -84.83
N MET A 27 0.87 -34.22 -84.13
CA MET A 27 1.67 -33.40 -83.23
C MET A 27 2.45 -32.30 -83.95
N LEU A 28 3.07 -32.59 -85.10
CA LEU A 28 3.79 -31.59 -85.90
C LEU A 28 2.84 -30.54 -86.49
N THR A 29 1.67 -30.94 -86.98
CA THR A 29 0.67 -30.01 -87.50
C THR A 29 0.07 -29.15 -86.40
N ALA A 30 -0.17 -29.68 -85.20
CA ALA A 30 -0.55 -28.90 -84.03
C ALA A 30 0.54 -27.89 -83.62
N LYS A 31 1.81 -28.32 -83.63
CA LYS A 31 2.95 -27.44 -83.36
C LYS A 31 3.12 -26.36 -84.42
N GLN A 32 2.95 -26.70 -85.69
CA GLN A 32 3.04 -25.75 -86.80
C GLN A 32 1.91 -24.71 -86.71
N LYS A 33 0.67 -25.14 -86.37
CA LYS A 33 -0.44 -24.22 -86.11
C LYS A 33 -0.12 -23.27 -84.97
N LEU A 34 0.35 -23.79 -83.83
CA LEU A 34 0.75 -22.96 -82.69
C LEU A 34 1.84 -21.95 -83.04
N LEU A 35 2.84 -22.34 -83.83
CA LEU A 35 3.90 -21.43 -84.28
C LEU A 35 3.37 -20.35 -85.24
N VAL A 36 2.41 -20.68 -86.10
CA VAL A 36 1.75 -19.70 -86.98
C VAL A 36 0.94 -18.71 -86.15
N ASP A 37 0.14 -19.20 -85.20
CA ASP A 37 -0.65 -18.38 -84.29
C ASP A 37 0.25 -17.44 -83.46
N ASP A 38 1.39 -17.93 -82.97
CA ASP A 38 2.37 -17.14 -82.24
C ASP A 38 2.99 -16.04 -83.11
N VAL A 39 3.33 -16.35 -84.37
CA VAL A 39 3.87 -15.35 -85.32
C VAL A 39 2.83 -14.28 -85.64
N GLU A 40 1.57 -14.67 -85.82
CA GLU A 40 0.47 -13.74 -86.05
C GLU A 40 0.22 -12.84 -84.82
N SER A 41 0.25 -13.41 -83.62
CA SER A 41 0.18 -12.67 -82.35
C SER A 41 1.32 -11.67 -82.20
N LEU A 42 2.56 -12.07 -82.50
CA LEU A 42 3.71 -11.16 -82.46
C LEU A 42 3.60 -10.03 -83.49
N ARG A 43 3.09 -10.31 -84.69
CA ARG A 43 2.83 -9.27 -85.70
C ARG A 43 1.76 -8.28 -85.25
N ALA A 44 0.67 -8.77 -84.65
CA ALA A 44 -0.36 -7.90 -84.09
C ALA A 44 0.20 -7.00 -82.97
N ARG A 45 1.01 -7.57 -82.07
CA ARG A 45 1.69 -6.81 -81.01
C ARG A 45 2.66 -5.77 -81.56
N LEU A 46 3.41 -6.10 -82.61
CA LEU A 46 4.32 -5.16 -83.27
C LEU A 46 3.56 -4.00 -83.92
N GLN A 47 2.44 -4.29 -84.58
CA GLN A 47 1.58 -3.27 -85.18
C GLN A 47 1.00 -2.33 -84.13
N ASN A 48 0.45 -2.88 -83.04
CA ASN A 48 -0.07 -2.07 -81.93
C ASN A 48 1.00 -1.14 -81.34
N SER A 49 2.22 -1.67 -81.12
CA SER A 49 3.34 -0.85 -80.64
C SER A 49 3.74 0.23 -81.65
N ALA A 50 3.71 -0.07 -82.96
CA ALA A 50 4.00 0.93 -83.99
C ALA A 50 2.97 2.06 -84.01
N ASP A 51 1.69 1.74 -83.82
CA ASP A 51 0.60 2.71 -83.74
C ASP A 51 0.70 3.59 -82.47
N GLU A 52 1.06 3.00 -81.33
CA GLU A 52 1.35 3.73 -80.09
C GLU A 52 2.53 4.70 -80.28
N VAL A 53 3.63 4.24 -80.90
CA VAL A 53 4.78 5.11 -81.20
C VAL A 53 4.39 6.24 -82.15
N ALA A 54 3.54 5.99 -83.15
CA ALA A 54 3.05 7.03 -84.05
C ALA A 54 2.18 8.06 -83.33
N ALA A 55 1.33 7.63 -82.40
CA ALA A 55 0.51 8.51 -81.57
C ALA A 55 1.38 9.38 -80.64
N LEU A 56 2.31 8.76 -79.91
CA LEU A 56 3.26 9.47 -79.03
C LEU A 56 4.12 10.48 -79.81
N ARG A 57 4.56 10.15 -81.03
CA ARG A 57 5.29 11.10 -81.89
C ARG A 57 4.47 12.33 -82.24
N LYS A 58 3.16 12.20 -82.49
CA LYS A 58 2.27 13.34 -82.75
C LYS A 58 2.09 14.19 -81.50
N GLU A 59 1.93 13.58 -80.34
CA GLU A 59 1.82 14.28 -79.06
C GLU A 59 3.12 15.02 -78.70
N VAL A 60 4.28 14.39 -78.90
CA VAL A 60 5.58 15.03 -78.73
C VAL A 60 5.74 16.21 -79.69
N ALA A 61 5.31 16.08 -80.95
CA ALA A 61 5.36 17.18 -81.91
C ALA A 61 4.47 18.37 -81.47
N LEU A 62 3.29 18.11 -80.90
CA LEU A 62 2.41 19.14 -80.33
C LEU A 62 3.00 19.78 -79.07
N LEU A 63 3.64 18.98 -78.20
CA LEU A 63 4.31 19.46 -76.99
C LEU A 63 5.58 20.25 -77.27
N THR A 64 6.28 19.90 -78.35
CA THR A 64 7.56 20.49 -78.78
C THR A 64 7.35 21.62 -79.79
N ASP A 65 6.12 21.95 -80.16
CA ASP A 65 5.86 23.12 -81.01
C ASP A 65 6.17 24.41 -80.23
N THR A 66 7.43 24.83 -80.32
CA THR A 66 7.92 26.07 -79.74
C THR A 66 7.70 27.26 -80.66
N SER A 67 6.82 27.15 -81.67
CA SER A 67 6.63 28.23 -82.63
C SER A 67 6.36 29.56 -81.91
N PRO A 68 6.94 30.67 -82.39
CA PRO A 68 6.72 32.01 -81.85
C PRO A 68 5.32 32.55 -82.20
N THR A 69 4.41 31.68 -82.64
CA THR A 69 3.04 32.07 -82.96
C THR A 69 2.31 32.43 -81.66
N PRO A 70 1.55 33.55 -81.63
CA PRO A 70 0.86 33.99 -80.42
C PRO A 70 -0.04 32.92 -79.78
N HIS A 71 -0.66 32.07 -80.59
CA HIS A 71 -1.54 31.00 -80.13
C HIS A 71 -0.79 29.87 -79.40
N ALA A 72 0.37 29.44 -79.92
CA ALA A 72 1.20 28.43 -79.27
C ALA A 72 1.80 28.93 -77.94
N MET A 73 2.06 30.24 -77.82
CA MET A 73 2.47 30.84 -76.54
C MET A 73 1.31 30.91 -75.54
N GLN A 74 0.11 31.30 -75.97
CA GLN A 74 -1.10 31.29 -75.13
C GLN A 74 -1.44 29.90 -74.59
N GLN A 75 -1.34 28.87 -75.43
CA GLN A 75 -1.60 27.48 -75.02
C GLN A 75 -0.57 26.98 -74.00
N ARG A 76 0.72 27.33 -74.17
CA ARG A 76 1.78 27.02 -73.18
C ARG A 76 1.56 27.75 -71.86
N MET A 77 1.22 29.05 -71.90
CA MET A 77 0.90 29.82 -70.69
C MET A 77 -0.33 29.25 -69.98
N ALA A 78 -1.40 28.91 -70.71
CA ALA A 78 -2.59 28.30 -70.13
C ALA A 78 -2.28 26.94 -69.47
N LYS A 79 -1.43 26.11 -70.10
CA LYS A 79 -1.00 24.84 -69.53
C LYS A 79 -0.14 25.03 -68.27
N MET A 80 0.80 25.97 -68.30
CA MET A 80 1.64 26.31 -67.14
C MET A 80 0.80 26.85 -65.98
N LEU A 81 -0.15 27.74 -66.26
CA LEU A 81 -1.06 28.24 -65.22
C LEU A 81 -1.90 27.11 -64.63
N ARG A 82 -2.41 26.20 -65.46
CA ARG A 82 -3.15 25.04 -64.98
C ARG A 82 -2.29 24.14 -64.10
N SER A 83 -1.07 23.79 -64.52
CA SER A 83 -0.18 22.97 -63.68
C SER A 83 0.18 23.66 -62.36
N THR A 84 0.45 24.97 -62.37
CA THR A 84 0.72 25.69 -61.11
C THR A 84 -0.50 25.75 -60.19
N VAL A 85 -1.72 25.84 -60.73
CA VAL A 85 -2.95 25.81 -59.93
C VAL A 85 -3.15 24.41 -59.33
N ASP A 86 -2.91 23.36 -60.12
CA ASP A 86 -3.00 21.97 -59.66
C ASP A 86 -1.96 21.71 -58.55
N GLU A 87 -0.71 22.13 -58.74
CA GLU A 87 0.38 22.03 -57.73
C GLU A 87 0.04 22.81 -56.45
N ILE A 88 -0.49 24.03 -56.56
CA ILE A 88 -0.93 24.80 -55.38
C ILE A 88 -2.09 24.09 -54.66
N SER A 89 -3.01 23.49 -55.41
CA SER A 89 -4.14 22.76 -54.81
C SER A 89 -3.67 21.51 -54.06
N GLU A 90 -2.67 20.80 -54.59
CA GLU A 90 -2.04 19.64 -53.95
C GLU A 90 -1.30 20.07 -52.67
N MET A 91 -0.46 21.10 -52.75
CA MET A 91 0.22 21.66 -51.56
C MET A 91 -0.77 22.13 -50.49
N GLN A 92 -1.90 22.74 -50.89
CA GLN A 92 -2.93 23.14 -49.94
C GLN A 92 -3.64 21.95 -49.30
N ALA A 93 -3.88 20.87 -50.05
CA ALA A 93 -4.48 19.65 -49.53
C ALA A 93 -3.52 18.97 -48.54
N GLU A 94 -2.24 18.86 -48.88
CA GLU A 94 -1.19 18.32 -48.00
C GLU A 94 -1.06 19.14 -46.72
N ALA A 95 -0.93 20.46 -46.82
CA ALA A 95 -0.82 21.33 -45.65
C ALA A 95 -2.05 21.23 -44.72
N ARG A 96 -3.25 21.05 -45.28
CA ARG A 96 -4.47 20.81 -44.48
C ARG A 96 -4.43 19.45 -43.81
N ALA A 97 -4.05 18.40 -44.52
CA ALA A 97 -3.93 17.05 -43.97
C ALA A 97 -2.87 16.98 -42.86
N GLU A 98 -1.74 17.66 -43.03
CA GLU A 98 -0.71 17.78 -41.99
C GLU A 98 -1.22 18.55 -40.77
N ALA A 99 -1.92 19.67 -40.96
CA ALA A 99 -2.50 20.43 -39.86
C ALA A 99 -3.55 19.61 -39.09
N GLU A 100 -4.42 18.88 -39.79
CA GLU A 100 -5.40 17.97 -39.18
C GLU A 100 -4.70 16.84 -38.42
N ALA A 101 -3.62 16.27 -38.96
CA ALA A 101 -2.82 15.25 -38.28
C ALA A 101 -2.14 15.79 -37.01
N MET A 102 -1.61 17.01 -37.04
CA MET A 102 -1.02 17.66 -35.86
C MET A 102 -2.08 17.92 -34.77
N ILE A 103 -3.28 18.39 -35.16
CA ILE A 103 -4.39 18.59 -34.22
C ILE A 103 -4.80 17.26 -33.61
N ALA A 104 -5.00 16.22 -34.42
CA ALA A 104 -5.39 14.90 -33.94
C ALA A 104 -4.33 14.29 -32.99
N ALA A 105 -3.04 14.48 -33.28
CA ALA A 105 -1.96 14.05 -32.41
C ALA A 105 -1.98 14.80 -31.08
N ALA A 106 -2.13 16.13 -31.10
CA ALA A 106 -2.21 16.94 -29.89
C ALA A 106 -3.44 16.59 -29.03
N GLU A 107 -4.60 16.35 -29.66
CA GLU A 107 -5.81 15.90 -28.95
C GLU A 107 -5.61 14.53 -28.30
N ALA A 108 -4.98 13.59 -29.01
CA ALA A 108 -4.67 12.26 -28.46
C ALA A 108 -3.70 12.34 -27.27
N GLU A 109 -2.69 13.21 -27.32
CA GLU A 109 -1.77 13.46 -26.21
C GLU A 109 -2.49 14.06 -25.00
N ILE A 110 -3.34 15.07 -25.19
CA ILE A 110 -4.14 15.67 -24.11
C ILE A 110 -5.06 14.62 -23.48
N GLU A 111 -5.69 13.77 -24.27
CA GLU A 111 -6.52 12.69 -23.73
C GLU A 111 -5.71 11.67 -22.95
N ALA A 112 -4.52 11.30 -23.43
CA ALA A 112 -3.63 10.39 -22.73
C ALA A 112 -3.17 10.98 -21.38
N GLU A 113 -2.79 12.26 -21.35
CA GLU A 113 -2.43 12.98 -20.13
C GLU A 113 -3.61 13.07 -19.15
N ARG A 114 -4.82 13.36 -19.63
CA ARG A 114 -6.03 13.38 -18.79
C ARG A 114 -6.27 12.02 -18.15
N ARG A 115 -6.18 10.93 -18.92
CA ARG A 115 -6.35 9.56 -18.39
C ARG A 115 -5.28 9.24 -17.35
N GLN A 116 -4.03 9.61 -17.59
CA GLN A 116 -2.95 9.44 -16.60
C GLN A 116 -3.22 10.27 -15.34
N HIS A 117 -3.66 11.51 -15.49
CA HIS A 117 -3.99 12.36 -14.35
C HIS A 117 -5.13 11.76 -13.52
N GLU A 118 -6.22 11.32 -14.15
CA GLU A 118 -7.34 10.65 -13.49
C GLU A 118 -6.89 9.38 -12.75
N GLN A 119 -6.01 8.57 -13.35
CA GLN A 119 -5.41 7.41 -12.70
C GLN A 119 -4.60 7.81 -11.47
N THR A 120 -3.73 8.83 -11.58
CA THR A 120 -2.95 9.30 -10.42
C THR A 120 -3.83 9.84 -9.29
N LEU A 121 -4.92 10.52 -9.61
CA LEU A 121 -5.89 11.00 -8.62
C LEU A 121 -6.62 9.83 -7.94
N ALA A 122 -7.03 8.82 -8.70
CA ALA A 122 -7.65 7.62 -8.16
C ALA A 122 -6.69 6.86 -7.23
N ASP A 123 -5.43 6.73 -7.62
CA ASP A 123 -4.38 6.12 -6.81
C ASP A 123 -4.15 6.91 -5.52
N MET A 124 -4.04 8.24 -5.59
CA MET A 124 -3.90 9.08 -4.40
C MET A 124 -5.12 8.98 -3.47
N ALA A 125 -6.34 8.97 -4.02
CA ALA A 125 -7.55 8.80 -3.24
C ALA A 125 -7.60 7.43 -2.53
N SER A 126 -7.17 6.37 -3.21
CA SER A 126 -7.09 5.03 -2.61
C SER A 126 -6.07 4.97 -1.48
N ARG A 127 -4.88 5.57 -1.66
CA ARG A 127 -3.83 5.66 -0.64
C ARG A 127 -4.29 6.49 0.55
N HIS A 128 -4.97 7.61 0.31
CA HIS A 128 -5.52 8.45 1.37
C HIS A 128 -6.52 7.66 2.21
N LYS A 129 -7.47 6.97 1.57
CA LYS A 129 -8.45 6.15 2.26
C LYS A 129 -7.82 5.02 3.08
N ALA A 130 -6.80 4.35 2.54
CA ALA A 130 -6.05 3.32 3.26
C ALA A 130 -5.33 3.90 4.49
N MET A 131 -4.67 5.05 4.32
CA MET A 131 -3.99 5.75 5.41
C MET A 131 -4.98 6.22 6.49
N GLU A 132 -6.16 6.73 6.10
CA GLU A 132 -7.22 7.11 7.05
C GLU A 132 -7.74 5.90 7.84
N THR A 133 -7.89 4.74 7.20
CA THR A 133 -8.29 3.52 7.90
C THR A 133 -7.22 3.06 8.88
N GLU A 134 -5.95 3.06 8.48
CA GLU A 134 -4.82 2.71 9.36
C GLU A 134 -4.72 3.69 10.54
N TYR A 135 -4.87 4.99 10.28
CA TYR A 135 -4.84 6.01 11.32
C TYR A 135 -5.98 5.82 12.33
N ARG A 136 -7.19 5.54 11.84
CA ARG A 136 -8.35 5.29 12.71
C ARG A 136 -8.14 4.04 13.56
N GLU A 137 -7.66 2.95 12.97
CA GLU A 137 -7.37 1.71 13.69
C GLU A 137 -6.27 1.90 14.74
N ALA A 138 -5.18 2.60 14.39
CA ALA A 138 -4.12 2.92 15.33
C ALA A 138 -4.61 3.81 16.47
N LYS A 139 -5.48 4.77 16.18
CA LYS A 139 -6.09 5.63 17.19
C LYS A 139 -7.01 4.84 18.13
N GLU A 140 -7.87 3.98 17.60
CA GLU A 140 -8.75 3.11 18.39
C GLU A 140 -7.92 2.16 19.29
N ALA A 141 -6.81 1.61 18.78
CA ALA A 141 -5.89 0.77 19.55
C ALA A 141 -5.23 1.55 20.69
N LEU A 142 -4.70 2.76 20.42
CA LEU A 142 -4.10 3.61 21.44
C LEU A 142 -5.10 4.05 22.50
N GLU A 143 -6.33 4.39 22.10
CA GLU A 143 -7.40 4.74 23.05
C GLU A 143 -7.77 3.54 23.94
N ALA A 144 -7.80 2.33 23.39
CA ALA A 144 -8.02 1.11 24.16
C ALA A 144 -6.87 0.82 25.15
N GLU A 145 -5.62 1.00 24.74
CA GLU A 145 -4.44 0.86 25.61
C GLU A 145 -4.45 1.88 26.75
N LEU A 146 -4.75 3.15 26.44
CA LEU A 146 -4.88 4.21 27.45
C LEU A 146 -6.02 3.92 28.44
N ALA A 147 -7.17 3.46 27.95
CA ALA A 147 -8.29 3.05 28.81
C ALA A 147 -7.89 1.90 29.74
N GLY A 148 -7.18 0.88 29.21
CA GLY A 148 -6.66 -0.24 30.00
C GLY A 148 -5.69 0.23 31.10
N MET A 149 -4.72 1.08 30.74
CA MET A 149 -3.79 1.67 31.72
C MET A 149 -4.51 2.50 32.80
N HIS A 150 -5.55 3.24 32.43
CA HIS A 150 -6.35 4.01 33.39
C HIS A 150 -7.12 3.10 34.36
N ASP A 151 -7.72 2.02 33.86
CA ASP A 151 -8.43 1.05 34.68
C ASP A 151 -7.49 0.31 35.63
N ASP A 152 -6.31 -0.11 35.15
CA ASP A 152 -5.30 -0.76 35.99
C ASP A 152 -4.77 0.18 37.07
N ALA A 153 -4.46 1.44 36.71
CA ALA A 153 -4.04 2.45 37.68
C ALA A 153 -5.15 2.72 38.72
N ARG A 154 -6.42 2.74 38.30
CA ARG A 154 -7.56 2.90 39.20
C ARG A 154 -7.69 1.72 40.16
N ARG A 155 -7.59 0.49 39.67
CA ARG A 155 -7.63 -0.73 40.50
C ARG A 155 -6.49 -0.76 41.51
N ALA A 156 -5.27 -0.45 41.08
CA ALA A 156 -4.11 -0.37 41.98
C ALA A 156 -4.32 0.68 43.08
N ARG A 157 -4.86 1.86 42.73
CA ARG A 157 -5.20 2.89 43.73
C ARG A 157 -6.25 2.40 44.71
N GLU A 158 -7.31 1.76 44.24
CA GLU A 158 -8.39 1.23 45.09
C GLU A 158 -7.88 0.13 46.03
N GLN A 159 -7.00 -0.75 45.56
CA GLN A 159 -6.33 -1.77 46.38
C GLN A 159 -5.48 -1.14 47.48
N LEU A 160 -4.59 -0.19 47.13
CA LEU A 160 -3.74 0.50 48.11
C LEU A 160 -4.57 1.24 49.17
N LEU A 161 -5.68 1.86 48.77
CA LEU A 161 -6.59 2.53 49.71
C LEU A 161 -7.31 1.53 50.63
N ALA A 162 -7.67 0.35 50.12
CA ALA A 162 -8.27 -0.70 50.94
C ALA A 162 -7.26 -1.24 51.97
N GLU A 163 -6.04 -1.56 51.54
CA GLU A 163 -4.96 -2.02 52.41
C GLU A 163 -4.62 -0.99 53.50
N ALA A 164 -4.52 0.29 53.14
CA ALA A 164 -4.25 1.37 54.10
C ALA A 164 -5.38 1.50 55.14
N LYS A 165 -6.66 1.34 54.72
CA LYS A 165 -7.79 1.35 55.66
C LYS A 165 -7.75 0.16 56.61
N GLU A 166 -7.48 -1.04 56.10
CA GLU A 166 -7.35 -2.23 56.93
C GLU A 166 -6.18 -2.14 57.94
N GLN A 167 -5.07 -1.52 57.55
CA GLN A 167 -3.96 -1.24 58.47
C GLN A 167 -4.38 -0.26 59.56
N LEU A 168 -5.01 0.87 59.18
CA LEU A 168 -5.49 1.86 60.15
C LEU A 168 -6.51 1.28 61.13
N ASP A 169 -7.41 0.43 60.67
CA ASP A 169 -8.41 -0.20 61.54
C ASP A 169 -7.76 -1.20 62.51
N ARG A 170 -6.77 -1.98 62.06
CA ARG A 170 -5.94 -2.83 62.93
C ARG A 170 -5.21 -2.02 64.00
N GLU A 171 -4.52 -0.96 63.61
CA GLU A 171 -3.80 -0.08 64.56
C GLU A 171 -4.76 0.56 65.57
N ARG A 172 -5.96 0.98 65.13
CA ARG A 172 -7.00 1.50 66.02
C ARG A 172 -7.48 0.46 67.02
N GLU A 173 -7.68 -0.78 66.59
CA GLU A 173 -8.06 -1.87 67.49
C GLU A 173 -6.96 -2.17 68.51
N GLU A 174 -5.71 -2.23 68.08
CA GLU A 174 -4.56 -2.43 68.96
C GLU A 174 -4.43 -1.30 69.98
N ALA A 175 -4.57 -0.04 69.55
CA ALA A 175 -4.58 1.11 70.43
C ALA A 175 -5.73 1.05 71.45
N ARG A 176 -6.93 0.64 71.04
CA ARG A 176 -8.07 0.44 71.96
C ARG A 176 -7.77 -0.65 72.99
N ARG A 177 -7.19 -1.78 72.58
CA ARG A 177 -6.79 -2.87 73.48
C ARG A 177 -5.73 -2.40 74.48
N ALA A 178 -4.71 -1.66 74.01
CA ALA A 178 -3.68 -1.10 74.88
C ALA A 178 -4.25 -0.12 75.92
N ILE A 179 -5.17 0.76 75.52
CA ILE A 179 -5.87 1.68 76.44
C ILE A 179 -6.71 0.89 77.46
N ALA A 180 -7.43 -0.15 77.03
CA ALA A 180 -8.23 -0.98 77.93
C ALA A 180 -7.34 -1.68 78.97
N ALA A 181 -6.21 -2.26 78.54
CA ALA A 181 -5.23 -2.89 79.43
C ALA A 181 -4.61 -1.87 80.41
N ALA A 182 -4.25 -0.67 79.94
CA ALA A 182 -3.73 0.39 80.80
C ALA A 182 -4.78 0.87 81.83
N ARG A 183 -6.06 0.94 81.45
CA ARG A 183 -7.17 1.24 82.37
C ARG A 183 -7.33 0.14 83.43
N GLU A 184 -7.26 -1.13 83.05
CA GLU A 184 -7.34 -2.25 83.98
C GLU A 184 -6.17 -2.23 84.98
N GLN A 185 -4.94 -2.00 84.50
CA GLN A 185 -3.78 -1.82 85.37
C GLN A 185 -3.96 -0.65 86.34
N ARG A 186 -4.49 0.48 85.86
CA ARG A 186 -4.79 1.63 86.72
C ARG A 186 -5.81 1.28 87.80
N VAL A 187 -6.87 0.54 87.47
CA VAL A 187 -7.85 0.06 88.47
C VAL A 187 -7.17 -0.82 89.51
N LYS A 188 -6.35 -1.80 89.10
CA LYS A 188 -5.59 -2.67 90.03
C LYS A 188 -4.70 -1.87 90.97
N VAL A 189 -3.97 -0.87 90.45
CA VAL A 189 -3.13 0.00 91.28
C VAL A 189 -3.97 0.82 92.27
N LEU A 190 -5.11 1.36 91.83
CA LEU A 190 -6.02 2.10 92.72
C LEU A 190 -6.61 1.20 93.80
N GLU A 191 -6.97 -0.05 93.48
CA GLU A 191 -7.45 -1.04 94.46
C GLU A 191 -6.36 -1.36 95.50
N GLN A 192 -5.11 -1.56 95.06
CA GLN A 192 -3.98 -1.77 95.96
C GLN A 192 -3.74 -0.56 96.87
N LEU A 193 -3.79 0.66 96.33
CA LEU A 193 -3.64 1.89 97.13
C LEU A 193 -4.78 2.06 98.14
N LEU A 194 -6.01 1.70 97.78
CA LEU A 194 -7.15 1.71 98.72
C LEU A 194 -7.00 0.67 99.83
N ALA A 195 -6.46 -0.51 99.53
CA ALA A 195 -6.14 -1.51 100.55
C ALA A 195 -5.09 -0.99 101.53
N VAL A 196 -3.97 -0.45 101.02
CA VAL A 196 -2.93 0.18 101.86
C VAL A 196 -3.51 1.32 102.68
N HIS A 197 -4.39 2.15 102.12
CA HIS A 197 -5.02 3.23 102.87
C HIS A 197 -5.87 2.70 104.03
N ARG A 198 -6.67 1.65 103.82
CA ARG A 198 -7.44 1.01 104.90
C ARG A 198 -6.55 0.41 105.99
N ASP A 199 -5.45 -0.23 105.59
CA ASP A 199 -4.48 -0.77 106.55
C ASP A 199 -3.86 0.36 107.39
N LEU A 200 -3.57 1.50 106.77
CA LEU A 200 -3.07 2.71 107.45
C LEU A 200 -4.12 3.40 108.33
N ASP A 201 -5.41 3.36 108.00
CA ASP A 201 -6.48 3.97 108.80
C ASP A 201 -6.59 3.34 110.21
N ALA A 202 -6.20 2.07 110.36
CA ALA A 202 -6.17 1.38 111.65
C ALA A 202 -4.92 1.74 112.49
N VAL A 203 -3.87 2.27 111.86
CA VAL A 203 -2.58 2.56 112.52
C VAL A 203 -2.67 3.62 113.62
N PRO A 204 -3.40 4.75 113.47
CA PRO A 204 -3.54 5.72 114.56
C PRO A 204 -4.16 5.12 115.82
N ALA A 205 -5.24 4.34 115.68
CA ALA A 205 -5.89 3.68 116.81
C ALA A 205 -4.98 2.60 117.44
N ALA A 206 -4.24 1.85 116.62
CA ALA A 206 -3.26 0.87 117.09
C ALA A 206 -2.06 1.53 117.81
N LEU A 207 -1.57 2.66 117.30
CA LEU A 207 -0.54 3.47 117.95
C LEU A 207 -1.03 4.07 119.26
N GLU A 208 -2.25 4.61 119.29
CA GLU A 208 -2.87 5.09 120.53
C GLU A 208 -3.05 3.97 121.56
N ALA A 209 -3.46 2.76 121.14
CA ALA A 209 -3.55 1.60 122.02
C ALA A 209 -2.17 1.20 122.57
N ALA A 210 -1.14 1.14 121.72
CA ALA A 210 0.23 0.86 122.14
C ALA A 210 0.79 1.93 123.08
N TYR A 211 0.46 3.22 122.86
CA TYR A 211 0.82 4.30 123.77
C TYR A 211 0.12 4.19 125.13
N ARG A 212 -1.14 3.73 125.16
CA ARG A 212 -1.88 3.47 126.41
C ARG A 212 -1.35 2.25 127.16
N GLU A 213 -1.02 1.16 126.46
CA GLU A 213 -0.33 -0.01 127.05
C GLU A 213 1.07 0.33 127.56
N GLN A 214 1.77 1.28 126.93
CA GLN A 214 3.06 1.76 127.44
C GLN A 214 2.90 2.72 128.65
N GLN A 215 1.71 3.31 128.83
CA GLN A 215 1.37 4.13 130.01
C GLN A 215 0.83 3.31 131.19
N GLU A 216 0.41 2.05 131.00
CA GLU A 216 0.05 1.10 132.07
C GLU A 216 0.98 -0.14 132.00
N PRO A 217 2.06 -0.27 132.82
CA PRO A 217 2.09 0.01 134.26
C PRO A 217 3.38 0.70 134.80
N LEU A 218 3.19 1.80 135.53
CA LEU A 218 4.08 2.26 136.61
C LEU A 218 3.41 2.14 138.00
N GLN A 219 2.46 1.21 138.14
CA GLN A 219 1.85 0.84 139.41
C GLN A 219 1.65 -0.68 139.48
N ASP A 220 2.75 -1.42 139.58
CA ASP A 220 2.92 -2.48 140.60
C ASP A 220 4.30 -3.13 140.50
N GLY A 221 5.03 -3.15 141.63
CA GLY A 221 5.96 -4.24 141.93
C GLY A 221 7.44 -4.07 141.58
N ALA A 222 8.13 -3.15 142.23
CA ALA A 222 9.57 -3.24 142.45
C ALA A 222 9.95 -4.55 143.19
N ALA A 223 10.94 -5.29 142.67
CA ALA A 223 12.12 -5.81 143.40
C ALA A 223 12.68 -7.14 142.81
N ALA A 224 13.82 -7.09 142.12
CA ALA A 224 15.00 -7.93 142.39
C ALA A 224 16.19 -7.59 141.47
N ALA A 225 17.24 -7.01 142.09
CA ALA A 225 18.69 -7.03 141.83
C ALA A 225 19.22 -6.82 140.38
N ALA A 226 19.96 -5.74 140.05
CA ALA A 226 21.37 -5.46 140.43
C ALA A 226 22.29 -6.64 140.08
N ASP A 227 23.38 -6.58 139.31
CA ASP A 227 24.38 -5.56 138.98
C ASP A 227 25.30 -6.26 137.94
N GLU A 228 25.75 -5.62 136.86
CA GLU A 228 27.17 -5.67 136.45
C GLU A 228 27.44 -4.73 135.25
N LYS A 229 28.41 -3.84 135.48
CA LYS A 229 28.99 -2.84 134.58
C LYS A 229 29.78 -3.51 133.45
N VAL A 230 30.02 -2.81 132.33
CA VAL A 230 31.35 -2.27 131.86
C VAL A 230 31.30 -2.46 130.32
N SER A 231 31.84 -1.67 129.40
CA SER A 231 32.47 -0.34 129.30
C SER A 231 32.61 -0.06 127.79
N ALA A 232 32.77 1.21 127.46
CA ALA A 232 32.99 1.76 126.13
C ALA A 232 34.34 1.36 125.50
N GLY A 233 34.37 1.48 124.17
CA GLY A 233 35.51 1.71 123.31
C GLY A 233 34.99 2.35 122.03
#